data_AF-A0AA38JRS0-F1
#
_entry.id   AF-A0AA38JRS0-F1
#
_cell.length_a   1.000
_cell.length_b   1.000
_cell.length_c   1.000
_cell.angle_alpha   90.00
_cell.angle_beta   90.00
_cell.angle_gamma   90.00
#
_symmetry.space_group_name_H-M   'P 1'
#
loop_
_entity.id
_entity.type
_entity.pdbx_description
1 polymer ?
#
loop_
_entity_poly.entity_id
_entity_poly.type
_entity_poly.pdbx_seq_one_letter_code
_entity_poly.pdbx_strand_id
1 'polypeptide(L)'
;MVAMFIGAIGVLDRKDMDSFAGIFIAYQNLGKTTDDKEKQKLDAQLAPWNSPDSAGIRRAYAGGRSFSVKCLGVFETVGTLGLPEELTLRSPKLKRLFGFPDRLLGPHIERAYQALALNENRADFICAKFEQKEEGRRKGQILKQCWFTGCHSDVGGGYKRHDLADIALTWMVAHVSDALAMDLKYLGGLLDPTAPWGTQKPHNPETGVFALSISTQRPLPTKTDDVTHEKIHPSVLHQKELYPALAQDIRDHPQLIGTLLPLEEEVMKNWPYNPTVAAAELKGEHPDTAPGPHPLHEHRSLSGKLAHSFAKATSSVLHKVAGDDGKST
;
A
#
# COMPACT_ATOMS: atom_id res chain seq x y z
N MET A 1 -13.54 -3.45 -2.27
CA MET A 1 -12.25 -2.81 -2.61
C MET A 1 -12.40 -1.87 -3.82
N VAL A 2 -11.65 -0.76 -3.90
CA VAL A 2 -11.69 0.19 -5.05
C VAL A 2 -11.41 -0.51 -6.39
N ALA A 3 -10.50 -1.49 -6.41
CA ALA A 3 -10.16 -2.20 -7.63
C ALA A 3 -11.29 -3.12 -8.14
N MET A 4 -12.06 -3.74 -7.24
CA MET A 4 -13.31 -4.44 -7.61
C MET A 4 -14.37 -3.46 -8.11
N PHE A 5 -14.45 -2.27 -7.52
CA PHE A 5 -15.39 -1.23 -7.95
C PHE A 5 -15.11 -0.81 -9.40
N ILE A 6 -13.84 -0.60 -9.79
CA ILE A 6 -13.48 -0.31 -11.19
C ILE A 6 -13.87 -1.46 -12.12
N GLY A 7 -13.70 -2.71 -11.70
CA GLY A 7 -14.14 -3.87 -12.50
C GLY A 7 -15.65 -3.94 -12.68
N ALA A 8 -16.43 -3.53 -11.68
CA ALA A 8 -17.88 -3.59 -11.70
C ALA A 8 -18.54 -2.36 -12.36
N ILE A 9 -17.96 -1.17 -12.20
CA ILE A 9 -18.54 0.12 -12.63
C ILE A 9 -17.81 0.69 -13.86
N GLY A 10 -16.59 0.23 -14.12
CA GLY A 10 -15.72 0.80 -15.15
C GLY A 10 -15.00 2.07 -14.70
N VAL A 11 -14.43 2.78 -15.65
CA VAL A 11 -13.69 4.03 -15.40
C VAL A 11 -14.65 5.20 -15.49
N LEU A 12 -14.95 5.85 -14.35
CA LEU A 12 -15.79 7.05 -14.31
C LEU A 12 -15.06 8.24 -14.96
N ASP A 13 -15.80 9.05 -15.72
CA ASP A 13 -15.27 10.33 -16.21
C ASP A 13 -15.51 11.44 -15.18
N ARG A 14 -15.06 12.66 -15.51
CA ARG A 14 -15.17 13.80 -14.60
C ARG A 14 -16.61 14.12 -14.19
N LYS A 15 -17.61 13.91 -15.05
CA LYS A 15 -19.02 14.15 -14.74
C LYS A 15 -19.59 13.02 -13.89
N ASP A 16 -19.25 11.78 -14.22
CA ASP A 16 -19.66 10.62 -13.42
C ASP A 16 -19.10 10.67 -11.99
N MET A 17 -17.91 11.25 -11.81
CA MET A 17 -17.28 11.43 -10.49
C MET A 17 -18.11 12.31 -9.55
N ASP A 18 -18.94 13.22 -10.05
CA ASP A 18 -19.88 13.99 -9.23
C ASP A 18 -20.92 13.07 -8.55
N SER A 19 -21.18 11.91 -9.15
CA SER A 19 -22.09 10.88 -8.63
C SER A 19 -21.37 9.77 -7.85
N PHE A 20 -20.02 9.82 -7.72
CA PHE A 20 -19.22 8.72 -7.18
C PHE A 20 -19.74 8.21 -5.83
N ALA A 21 -20.05 9.11 -4.89
CA ALA A 21 -20.53 8.72 -3.58
C ALA A 21 -21.82 7.89 -3.68
N GLY A 22 -22.78 8.32 -4.49
CA GLY A 22 -24.04 7.60 -4.71
C GLY A 22 -23.83 6.23 -5.35
N ILE A 23 -22.97 6.15 -6.37
CA ILE A 23 -22.61 4.91 -7.07
C ILE A 23 -21.93 3.94 -6.10
N PHE A 24 -20.95 4.42 -5.34
CA PHE A 24 -20.19 3.61 -4.39
C PHE A 24 -21.08 3.06 -3.27
N ILE A 25 -21.98 3.87 -2.72
CA ILE A 25 -22.97 3.45 -1.73
C ILE A 25 -23.89 2.36 -2.28
N ALA A 26 -24.42 2.57 -3.49
CA ALA A 26 -25.32 1.61 -4.12
C ALA A 26 -24.61 0.28 -4.36
N TYR A 27 -23.38 0.31 -4.87
CA TYR A 27 -22.53 -0.86 -5.07
C TYR A 27 -22.26 -1.61 -3.76
N GLN A 28 -21.91 -0.90 -2.69
CA GLN A 28 -21.70 -1.52 -1.38
C GLN A 28 -22.97 -2.13 -0.79
N ASN A 29 -24.12 -1.46 -0.92
CA ASN A 29 -25.39 -1.99 -0.45
C ASN A 29 -25.78 -3.24 -1.23
N LEU A 30 -25.53 -3.26 -2.55
CA LEU A 30 -25.82 -4.41 -3.41
C LEU A 30 -25.07 -5.66 -2.94
N GLY A 31 -23.78 -5.51 -2.57
CA GLY A 31 -22.97 -6.61 -2.04
C GLY A 31 -23.35 -7.07 -0.63
N LYS A 32 -24.19 -6.33 0.11
CA LYS A 32 -24.59 -6.63 1.49
C LYS A 32 -26.03 -7.12 1.62
N THR A 33 -26.92 -6.71 0.72
CA THR A 33 -28.35 -7.02 0.82
C THR A 33 -28.66 -8.47 0.45
N THR A 34 -29.54 -9.10 1.22
CA THR A 34 -30.13 -10.41 0.91
C THR A 34 -31.55 -10.30 0.34
N ASP A 35 -32.17 -9.12 0.40
CA ASP A 35 -33.52 -8.86 -0.14
C ASP A 35 -33.47 -8.65 -1.66
N ASP A 36 -34.16 -9.52 -2.39
CA ASP A 36 -34.19 -9.52 -3.86
C ASP A 36 -34.86 -8.28 -4.45
N LYS A 37 -35.83 -7.65 -3.77
CA LYS A 37 -36.45 -6.40 -4.26
C LYS A 37 -35.47 -5.23 -4.17
N GLU A 38 -34.70 -5.17 -3.09
CA GLU A 38 -33.67 -4.14 -2.92
C GLU A 38 -32.50 -4.38 -3.89
N LYS A 39 -32.12 -5.65 -4.16
CA LYS A 39 -31.14 -5.97 -5.21
C LYS A 39 -31.58 -5.43 -6.57
N GLN A 40 -32.79 -5.75 -7.02
CA GLN A 40 -33.30 -5.28 -8.32
C GLN A 40 -33.30 -3.76 -8.44
N LYS A 41 -33.66 -3.05 -7.35
CA LYS A 41 -33.63 -1.60 -7.30
C LYS A 41 -32.20 -1.05 -7.40
N LEU A 42 -31.26 -1.62 -6.66
CA LEU A 42 -29.85 -1.21 -6.69
C LEU A 42 -29.20 -1.53 -8.03
N ASP A 43 -29.53 -2.67 -8.64
CA ASP A 43 -29.10 -3.02 -10.00
C ASP A 43 -29.63 -2.00 -11.02
N ALA A 44 -30.91 -1.64 -10.96
CA ALA A 44 -31.48 -0.60 -11.81
C ALA A 44 -30.82 0.77 -11.58
N GLN A 45 -30.46 1.10 -10.33
CA GLN A 45 -29.73 2.33 -10.01
C GLN A 45 -28.32 2.33 -10.60
N LEU A 46 -27.62 1.18 -10.60
CA LEU A 46 -26.24 1.05 -11.08
C LEU A 46 -26.13 0.83 -12.59
N ALA A 47 -27.22 0.40 -13.25
CA ALA A 47 -27.30 0.12 -14.68
C ALA A 47 -26.66 1.17 -15.59
N PRO A 48 -26.78 2.50 -15.34
CA PRO A 48 -26.12 3.51 -16.17
C PRO A 48 -24.59 3.39 -16.22
N TRP A 49 -23.96 2.77 -15.22
CA TRP A 49 -22.51 2.65 -15.10
C TRP A 49 -21.99 1.21 -15.23
N ASN A 50 -22.74 0.18 -14.83
CA ASN A 50 -22.26 -1.22 -14.87
C ASN A 50 -22.77 -2.05 -16.05
N SER A 51 -23.70 -1.53 -16.87
CA SER A 51 -24.15 -2.25 -18.07
C SER A 51 -23.00 -2.46 -19.05
N PRO A 52 -22.98 -3.56 -19.84
CA PRO A 52 -21.91 -3.82 -20.81
C PRO A 52 -21.64 -2.65 -21.78
N ASP A 53 -22.69 -1.91 -22.13
CA ASP A 53 -22.64 -0.74 -23.01
C ASP A 53 -22.59 0.59 -22.24
N SER A 54 -22.25 0.61 -20.96
CA SER A 54 -22.09 1.88 -20.24
C SER A 54 -20.85 2.62 -20.74
N ALA A 55 -20.83 3.95 -20.57
CA ALA A 55 -19.66 4.73 -20.96
C ALA A 55 -18.40 4.34 -20.17
N GLY A 56 -18.55 4.07 -18.86
CA GLY A 56 -17.45 3.64 -18.00
C GLY A 56 -16.87 2.28 -18.37
N ILE A 57 -17.74 1.32 -18.70
CA ILE A 57 -17.34 0.00 -19.19
C ILE A 57 -16.72 0.13 -20.58
N ARG A 58 -17.31 0.85 -21.54
CA ARG A 58 -16.67 1.06 -22.85
C ARG A 58 -15.28 1.70 -22.77
N ARG A 59 -15.07 2.65 -21.84
CA ARG A 59 -13.74 3.23 -21.58
C ARG A 59 -12.76 2.19 -21.04
N ALA A 60 -13.21 1.35 -20.12
CA ALA A 60 -12.41 0.26 -19.59
C ALA A 60 -12.11 -0.84 -20.64
N TYR A 61 -13.06 -1.14 -21.52
CA TYR A 61 -13.01 -2.23 -22.51
C TYR A 61 -12.77 -1.75 -23.96
N ALA A 62 -12.13 -0.59 -24.14
CA ALA A 62 -11.93 0.01 -25.45
C ALA A 62 -11.19 -0.94 -26.41
N GLY A 63 -11.84 -1.31 -27.52
CA GLY A 63 -11.27 -2.17 -28.57
C GLY A 63 -11.59 -3.67 -28.45
N GLY A 64 -12.66 -4.06 -27.73
CA GLY A 64 -13.13 -5.45 -27.66
C GLY A 64 -12.22 -6.39 -26.86
N ARG A 65 -11.20 -5.84 -26.19
CA ARG A 65 -10.30 -6.56 -25.28
C ARG A 65 -10.81 -6.41 -23.85
N SER A 66 -10.71 -7.48 -23.07
CA SER A 66 -11.00 -7.47 -21.64
C SER A 66 -10.19 -6.37 -20.94
N PHE A 67 -10.84 -5.53 -20.13
CA PHE A 67 -10.18 -4.57 -19.26
C PHE A 67 -9.26 -5.31 -18.28
N SER A 68 -7.98 -4.91 -18.20
CA SER A 68 -7.07 -5.37 -17.16
C SER A 68 -6.39 -4.21 -16.44
N VAL A 69 -6.26 -4.33 -15.12
CA VAL A 69 -5.46 -3.43 -14.29
C VAL A 69 -4.07 -4.05 -14.18
N LYS A 70 -3.08 -3.43 -14.84
CA LYS A 70 -1.70 -3.95 -14.87
C LYS A 70 -1.05 -4.02 -13.50
N CYS A 71 -1.31 -3.03 -12.64
CA CYS A 71 -0.75 -2.94 -11.31
C CYS A 71 -1.70 -2.20 -10.36
N LEU A 72 -1.86 -2.73 -9.15
CA LEU A 72 -2.48 -2.09 -8.00
C LEU A 72 -1.46 -2.03 -6.86
N GLY A 73 -0.88 -0.86 -6.61
CA GLY A 73 -0.02 -0.61 -5.45
C GLY A 73 -0.78 0.18 -4.39
N VAL A 74 -0.86 -0.32 -3.17
CA VAL A 74 -1.51 0.37 -2.04
C VAL A 74 -0.62 0.34 -0.80
N PHE A 75 -0.72 1.39 0.02
CA PHE A 75 -0.10 1.46 1.33
C PHE A 75 -1.19 1.42 2.38
N GLU A 76 -1.06 0.46 3.30
CA GLU A 76 -1.85 0.32 4.52
C GLU A 76 -3.34 0.63 4.38
N THR A 77 -4.03 -0.13 3.53
CA THR A 77 -5.48 0.02 3.31
C THR A 77 -6.26 -0.20 4.61
N VAL A 78 -6.92 0.83 5.13
CA VAL A 78 -7.77 0.73 6.33
C VAL A 78 -9.20 0.33 5.94
N GLY A 79 -9.74 -0.68 6.63
CA GLY A 79 -11.09 -1.21 6.37
C GLY A 79 -12.24 -0.41 6.99
N THR A 80 -11.93 0.56 7.85
CA THR A 80 -12.86 1.39 8.63
C THR A 80 -12.53 2.87 8.42
N LEU A 81 -13.46 3.76 8.80
CA LEU A 81 -13.13 5.18 8.87
C LEU A 81 -11.99 5.28 9.89
N GLY A 82 -10.81 5.73 9.49
CA GLY A 82 -9.69 5.99 10.41
C GLY A 82 -9.96 7.17 11.35
N LEU A 83 -11.20 7.31 11.86
CA LEU A 83 -11.59 8.17 12.96
C LEU A 83 -12.10 7.26 14.09
N PRO A 84 -11.82 7.58 15.36
CA PRO A 84 -12.24 6.77 16.49
C PRO A 84 -13.74 6.47 16.44
N GLU A 85 -14.14 5.20 16.59
CA GLU A 85 -15.54 4.81 16.59
C GLU A 85 -16.35 5.63 17.62
N GLU A 86 -15.73 6.02 18.73
CA GLU A 86 -16.28 6.86 19.79
C GLU A 86 -16.69 8.25 19.31
N LEU A 87 -15.98 8.81 18.31
CA LEU A 87 -16.28 10.11 17.71
C LEU A 87 -17.30 10.01 16.56
N THR A 88 -17.42 8.83 15.93
CA THR A 88 -18.35 8.60 14.80
C THR A 88 -19.75 8.14 15.22
N LEU A 89 -19.98 7.88 16.52
CA LEU A 89 -21.25 7.47 17.14
C LEU A 89 -22.47 8.39 16.88
N ARG A 90 -22.35 9.49 16.13
CA ARG A 90 -23.46 10.41 15.83
C ARG A 90 -24.14 10.21 14.47
N SER A 91 -23.71 9.30 13.59
CA SER A 91 -24.42 9.05 12.33
C SER A 91 -24.35 7.60 11.81
N PRO A 92 -25.45 6.83 11.91
CA PRO A 92 -25.57 5.48 11.34
C PRO A 92 -25.34 5.41 9.83
N LYS A 93 -25.57 6.52 9.10
CA LYS A 93 -25.37 6.60 7.64
C LYS A 93 -23.88 6.56 7.26
N LEU A 94 -22.99 7.04 8.14
CA LEU A 94 -21.56 7.10 7.85
C LEU A 94 -20.90 5.71 7.96
N LYS A 95 -21.32 4.87 8.92
CA LYS A 95 -20.83 3.48 9.07
C LYS A 95 -21.06 2.62 7.82
N ARG A 96 -22.13 2.87 7.05
CA ARG A 96 -22.51 2.05 5.89
C ARG A 96 -21.64 2.29 4.65
N LEU A 97 -21.10 3.51 4.49
CA LEU A 97 -20.36 3.97 3.29
C LEU A 97 -18.95 3.42 3.13
N PHE A 98 -18.28 2.98 4.20
CA PHE A 98 -16.81 2.98 4.19
C PHE A 98 -16.16 1.66 4.59
N GLY A 99 -16.95 0.65 4.96
CA GLY A 99 -16.44 -0.72 5.07
C GLY A 99 -16.32 -1.33 3.68
N PHE A 100 -15.12 -1.73 3.27
CA PHE A 100 -14.98 -2.66 2.14
C PHE A 100 -15.62 -3.99 2.57
N PRO A 101 -16.78 -4.39 2.01
CA PRO A 101 -17.47 -5.60 2.45
C PRO A 101 -16.67 -6.86 2.15
N ASP A 102 -15.66 -6.74 1.30
CA ASP A 102 -14.88 -7.84 0.80
C ASP A 102 -13.40 -7.44 0.60
N ARG A 103 -12.52 -8.33 1.06
CA ARG A 103 -11.05 -8.32 0.97
C ARG A 103 -10.54 -8.96 -0.32
N LEU A 104 -11.45 -9.51 -1.12
CA LEU A 104 -11.10 -10.28 -2.29
C LEU A 104 -10.56 -9.41 -3.44
N LEU A 105 -9.46 -9.86 -4.02
CA LEU A 105 -8.83 -9.24 -5.17
C LEU A 105 -9.55 -9.67 -6.47
N GLY A 106 -9.86 -8.70 -7.33
CA GLY A 106 -10.54 -8.96 -8.60
C GLY A 106 -9.63 -9.66 -9.61
N PRO A 107 -10.12 -10.62 -10.41
CA PRO A 107 -9.31 -11.42 -11.35
C PRO A 107 -8.87 -10.64 -12.60
N HIS A 108 -9.30 -9.38 -12.75
CA HIS A 108 -8.87 -8.44 -13.80
C HIS A 108 -7.59 -7.69 -13.42
N ILE A 109 -7.09 -7.85 -12.19
CA ILE A 109 -5.85 -7.25 -11.71
C ILE A 109 -4.71 -8.24 -12.00
N GLU A 110 -3.67 -7.80 -12.70
CA GLU A 110 -2.53 -8.66 -13.04
C GLU A 110 -1.54 -8.73 -11.87
N ARG A 111 -1.29 -7.59 -11.20
CA ARG A 111 -0.32 -7.47 -10.11
C ARG A 111 -0.89 -6.60 -8.99
N ALA A 112 -0.81 -7.08 -7.76
CA ALA A 112 -1.21 -6.35 -6.57
C ALA A 112 -0.10 -6.37 -5.53
N TYR A 113 0.24 -5.19 -5.03
CA TYR A 113 1.28 -4.96 -4.03
C TYR A 113 0.67 -4.15 -2.88
N GLN A 114 0.81 -4.65 -1.65
CA GLN A 114 0.31 -3.98 -0.45
C GLN A 114 1.41 -3.89 0.59
N ALA A 115 1.81 -2.67 0.94
CA ALA A 115 2.67 -2.42 2.09
C ALA A 115 1.81 -2.34 3.36
N LEU A 116 2.22 -3.05 4.42
CA LEU A 116 1.46 -3.25 5.65
C LEU A 116 2.20 -2.71 6.87
N ALA A 117 1.49 -2.02 7.78
CA ALA A 117 2.06 -1.47 9.00
C ALA A 117 2.03 -2.46 10.16
N LEU A 118 3.19 -2.82 10.68
CA LEU A 118 3.36 -3.82 11.75
C LEU A 118 2.99 -3.27 13.14
N ASN A 119 3.28 -2.00 13.40
CA ASN A 119 3.15 -1.35 14.71
C ASN A 119 1.92 -0.43 14.83
N GLU A 120 0.98 -0.51 13.89
CA GLU A 120 -0.28 0.22 14.01
C GLU A 120 -1.21 -0.47 15.02
N ASN A 121 -1.45 0.19 16.14
CA ASN A 121 -2.16 -0.33 17.30
C ASN A 121 -3.54 0.29 17.52
N ARG A 122 -3.99 1.25 16.71
CA ARG A 122 -5.35 1.81 16.84
C ARG A 122 -6.38 0.82 16.31
N ALA A 123 -7.39 0.50 17.12
CA ALA A 123 -8.46 -0.43 16.75
C ALA A 123 -9.24 0.00 15.51
N ASP A 124 -9.35 1.30 15.24
CA ASP A 124 -10.04 1.82 14.05
C ASP A 124 -9.19 1.74 12.76
N PHE A 125 -7.95 1.27 12.86
CA PHE A 125 -6.98 1.16 11.77
C PHE A 125 -6.70 -0.29 11.40
N ILE A 126 -7.72 -1.15 11.42
CA ILE A 126 -7.59 -2.55 11.01
C ILE A 126 -7.32 -2.62 9.51
N CYS A 127 -6.21 -3.27 9.15
CA CYS A 127 -5.81 -3.37 7.76
C CYS A 127 -6.68 -4.37 6.96
N ALA A 128 -7.14 -3.91 5.81
CA ALA A 128 -7.83 -4.69 4.79
C ALA A 128 -6.79 -5.36 3.87
N LYS A 129 -6.21 -6.48 4.32
CA LYS A 129 -5.35 -7.35 3.50
C LYS A 129 -6.12 -7.92 2.33
N PHE A 130 -5.46 -8.03 1.19
CA PHE A 130 -6.03 -8.68 0.02
C PHE A 130 -6.07 -10.20 0.15
N GLU A 131 -7.07 -10.80 -0.49
CA GLU A 131 -7.21 -12.24 -0.61
C GLU A 131 -7.30 -12.62 -2.08
N GLN A 132 -6.39 -13.48 -2.54
CA GLN A 132 -6.36 -13.95 -3.91
C GLN A 132 -7.36 -15.10 -4.12
N LYS A 133 -8.25 -14.94 -5.10
CA LYS A 133 -9.15 -16.02 -5.55
C LYS A 133 -8.46 -16.97 -6.51
N GLU A 134 -8.99 -18.19 -6.59
CA GLU A 134 -8.55 -19.20 -7.55
C GLU A 134 -8.64 -18.72 -9.01
N GLU A 135 -9.66 -17.92 -9.35
CA GLU A 135 -9.76 -17.34 -10.69
C GLU A 135 -8.58 -16.42 -11.02
N GLY A 136 -8.16 -15.58 -10.07
CA GLY A 136 -6.98 -14.72 -10.22
C GLY A 136 -5.71 -15.56 -10.34
N ARG A 137 -5.55 -16.56 -9.47
CA ARG A 137 -4.41 -17.50 -9.50
C ARG A 137 -4.26 -18.18 -10.85
N ARG A 138 -5.35 -18.70 -11.41
CA ARG A 138 -5.36 -19.36 -12.74
C ARG A 138 -4.99 -18.41 -13.89
N LYS A 139 -5.22 -17.10 -13.73
CA LYS A 139 -4.81 -16.06 -14.70
C LYS A 139 -3.38 -15.57 -14.51
N GLY A 140 -2.62 -16.16 -13.59
CA GLY A 140 -1.25 -15.73 -13.27
C GLY A 140 -1.19 -14.41 -12.49
N GLN A 141 -2.26 -14.05 -11.77
CA GLN A 141 -2.26 -12.87 -10.91
C GLN A 141 -1.16 -12.96 -9.85
N ILE A 142 -0.37 -11.91 -9.72
CA ILE A 142 0.67 -11.79 -8.69
C ILE A 142 0.09 -10.98 -7.53
N LEU A 143 0.09 -11.55 -6.33
CA LEU A 143 -0.21 -10.83 -5.08
C LEU A 143 1.02 -10.87 -4.18
N LYS A 144 1.49 -9.72 -3.71
CA LYS A 144 2.50 -9.63 -2.65
C LYS A 144 2.04 -8.64 -1.58
N GLN A 145 2.04 -9.08 -0.33
CA GLN A 145 1.76 -8.21 0.81
C GLN A 145 2.96 -8.23 1.75
N CYS A 146 3.49 -7.06 2.12
CA CYS A 146 4.73 -6.99 2.87
C CYS A 146 4.58 -6.13 4.12
N TRP A 147 4.92 -6.70 5.27
CA TRP A 147 4.89 -6.05 6.57
C TRP A 147 6.18 -5.26 6.82
N PHE A 148 6.03 -3.98 7.16
CA PHE A 148 7.10 -3.05 7.50
C PHE A 148 6.96 -2.58 8.95
N THR A 149 8.10 -2.28 9.58
CA THR A 149 8.10 -1.58 10.86
C THR A 149 7.42 -0.22 10.74
N GLY A 150 6.60 0.13 11.73
CA GLY A 150 5.92 1.41 11.79
C GLY A 150 4.41 1.31 11.93
N CYS A 151 3.77 2.43 12.26
CA CYS A 151 2.31 2.60 12.23
C CYS A 151 1.82 3.04 10.83
N HIS A 152 0.54 3.40 10.69
CA HIS A 152 -0.08 3.72 9.41
C HIS A 152 0.70 4.75 8.57
N SER A 153 1.11 5.87 9.17
CA SER A 153 1.85 6.92 8.47
C SER A 153 3.35 6.66 8.38
N ASP A 154 3.89 5.71 9.14
CA ASP A 154 5.26 5.21 8.94
C ASP A 154 5.38 4.33 7.69
N VAL A 155 4.27 3.76 7.21
CA VAL A 155 4.25 2.96 5.97
C VAL A 155 3.63 3.73 4.81
N GLY A 156 2.55 4.48 5.06
CA GLY A 156 1.86 5.29 4.05
C GLY A 156 2.49 6.66 3.78
N GLY A 157 3.43 7.08 4.64
CA GLY A 157 3.99 8.43 4.62
C GLY A 157 3.12 9.44 5.38
N GLY A 158 3.74 10.58 5.71
CA GLY A 158 3.06 11.68 6.39
C GLY A 158 3.64 12.04 7.75
N TYR A 159 4.75 11.44 8.20
CA TYR A 159 5.57 12.03 9.26
C TYR A 159 6.70 12.87 8.67
N LYS A 160 7.18 13.85 9.44
CA LYS A 160 8.35 14.65 9.07
C LYS A 160 9.62 13.79 9.04
N ARG A 161 9.79 12.88 10.01
CA ARG A 161 10.83 11.86 9.96
C ARG A 161 10.24 10.64 9.27
N HIS A 162 10.76 10.31 8.09
CA HIS A 162 10.08 9.40 7.18
C HIS A 162 10.94 8.22 6.71
N ASP A 163 12.04 7.91 7.40
CA ASP A 163 12.91 6.77 7.09
C ASP A 163 12.13 5.46 6.86
N LEU A 164 11.14 5.16 7.72
CA LEU A 164 10.30 3.95 7.58
C LEU A 164 9.42 3.98 6.32
N ALA A 165 8.86 5.15 5.99
CA ALA A 165 8.00 5.33 4.83
C ALA A 165 8.80 5.27 3.53
N ASP A 166 10.04 5.79 3.54
CA ASP A 166 10.96 5.71 2.41
C ASP A 166 11.33 4.27 2.07
N ILE A 167 11.50 3.41 3.09
CA ILE A 167 11.76 1.99 2.89
C ILE A 167 10.54 1.32 2.24
N ALA A 168 9.33 1.57 2.75
CA ALA A 168 8.11 1.02 2.16
C ALA A 168 7.87 1.54 0.73
N LEU A 169 8.13 2.82 0.48
CA LEU A 169 8.06 3.43 -0.85
C LEU A 169 9.07 2.80 -1.81
N THR A 170 10.31 2.60 -1.36
CA THR A 170 11.36 1.95 -2.16
C THR A 170 10.96 0.53 -2.56
N TRP A 171 10.39 -0.25 -1.64
CA TRP A 171 9.85 -1.57 -1.94
C TRP A 171 8.77 -1.51 -3.01
N MET A 172 7.80 -0.60 -2.86
CA MET A 172 6.72 -0.44 -3.83
C MET A 172 7.27 -0.11 -5.22
N VAL A 173 8.17 0.89 -5.29
CA VAL A 173 8.83 1.28 -6.54
C VAL A 173 9.58 0.11 -7.15
N ALA A 174 10.29 -0.68 -6.35
CA ALA A 174 11.04 -1.85 -6.84
C ALA A 174 10.13 -2.89 -7.51
N HIS A 175 8.92 -3.13 -7.01
CA HIS A 175 7.96 -4.06 -7.62
C HIS A 175 7.26 -3.52 -8.87
N VAL A 176 7.13 -2.20 -9.00
CA VAL A 176 6.38 -1.58 -10.12
C VAL A 176 7.26 -1.02 -11.23
N SER A 177 8.58 -0.94 -11.01
CA SER A 177 9.55 -0.34 -11.95
C SER A 177 9.67 -1.06 -13.29
N ASP A 178 9.24 -2.32 -13.39
CA ASP A 178 9.20 -3.07 -14.65
C ASP A 178 7.97 -2.74 -15.51
N ALA A 179 6.94 -2.12 -14.92
CA ALA A 179 5.70 -1.76 -15.58
C ALA A 179 5.48 -0.24 -15.71
N LEU A 180 6.15 0.57 -14.90
CA LEU A 180 6.01 2.01 -14.86
C LEU A 180 7.39 2.68 -14.80
N ALA A 181 7.62 3.65 -15.67
CA ALA A 181 8.86 4.42 -15.66
C ALA A 181 8.98 5.24 -14.36
N MET A 182 10.13 5.15 -13.72
CA MET A 182 10.40 5.79 -12.42
C MET A 182 11.55 6.77 -12.53
N ASP A 183 11.36 7.97 -11.97
CA ASP A 183 12.47 8.89 -11.75
C ASP A 183 13.21 8.51 -10.46
N LEU A 184 14.16 7.56 -10.60
CA LEU A 184 14.95 7.09 -9.47
C LEU A 184 15.89 8.15 -8.90
N LYS A 185 16.24 9.17 -9.69
CA LYS A 185 17.05 10.29 -9.21
C LYS A 185 16.23 11.15 -8.27
N TYR A 186 14.98 11.45 -8.64
CA TYR A 186 14.03 12.12 -7.76
C TYR A 186 13.79 11.30 -6.49
N LEU A 187 13.50 10.01 -6.61
CA LEU A 187 13.30 9.12 -5.46
C LEU A 187 14.49 9.16 -4.49
N GLY A 188 15.71 8.99 -4.99
CA GLY A 188 16.90 9.09 -4.15
C GLY A 188 17.05 10.45 -3.48
N GLY A 189 16.66 11.53 -4.18
CA GLY A 189 16.74 12.90 -3.67
C GLY A 189 15.73 13.23 -2.57
N LEU A 190 14.73 12.37 -2.34
CA LEU A 190 13.79 12.49 -1.23
C LEU A 190 14.35 11.94 0.08
N LEU A 191 15.36 11.06 0.02
CA LEU A 191 15.89 10.38 1.21
C LEU A 191 16.60 11.40 2.12
N ASP A 192 16.10 11.52 3.35
CA ASP A 192 16.70 12.34 4.41
C ASP A 192 16.68 11.58 5.76
N PRO A 193 17.45 10.48 5.86
CA PRO A 193 17.32 9.55 6.97
C PRO A 193 17.90 10.09 8.27
N THR A 194 17.11 9.96 9.33
CA THR A 194 17.45 10.32 10.70
C THR A 194 18.05 9.17 11.52
N ALA A 195 18.05 7.96 10.96
CA ALA A 195 18.63 6.76 11.58
C ALA A 195 19.31 5.85 10.52
N PRO A 196 20.18 4.91 10.96
CA PRO A 196 20.63 3.82 10.09
C PRO A 196 19.45 3.05 9.48
N TRP A 197 19.66 2.47 8.29
CA TRP A 197 18.61 1.78 7.53
C TRP A 197 17.83 0.76 8.37
N GLY A 198 16.52 0.91 8.41
CA GLY A 198 15.60 0.01 9.14
C GLY A 198 15.61 0.16 10.66
N THR A 199 16.34 1.13 11.23
CA THR A 199 16.49 1.29 12.70
C THR A 199 15.71 2.46 13.30
N GLN A 200 15.06 3.30 12.48
CA GLN A 200 14.18 4.35 12.99
C GLN A 200 13.11 3.72 13.89
N LYS A 201 12.93 4.31 15.08
CA LYS A 201 11.86 3.87 16.00
C LYS A 201 10.50 4.22 15.39
N PRO A 202 9.52 3.31 15.43
CA PRO A 202 8.14 3.63 15.05
C PRO A 202 7.63 4.88 15.77
N HIS A 203 6.86 5.70 15.07
CA HIS A 203 6.15 6.80 15.69
C HIS A 203 4.98 6.27 16.52
N ASN A 204 4.55 7.04 17.53
CA ASN A 204 3.32 6.73 18.25
C ASN A 204 2.11 7.26 17.46
N PRO A 205 1.20 6.38 16.98
CA PRO A 205 0.03 6.84 16.24
C PRO A 205 -1.11 7.38 17.13
N GLU A 206 -1.07 7.14 18.44
CA GLU A 206 -2.09 7.54 19.41
C GLU A 206 -1.87 8.99 19.89
N THR A 207 -1.87 9.93 18.96
CA THR A 207 -1.68 11.36 19.22
C THR A 207 -2.93 12.18 18.87
N GLY A 208 -3.06 13.37 19.48
CA GLY A 208 -4.20 14.26 19.24
C GLY A 208 -5.54 13.60 19.54
N VAL A 209 -6.45 13.58 18.57
CA VAL A 209 -7.77 12.93 18.70
C VAL A 209 -7.70 11.40 18.82
N PHE A 210 -6.59 10.79 18.38
CA PHE A 210 -6.37 9.34 18.43
C PHE A 210 -5.76 8.86 19.75
N ALA A 211 -5.44 9.77 20.68
CA ALA A 211 -5.02 9.39 22.04
C ALA A 211 -6.14 8.68 22.83
N LEU A 212 -7.38 8.75 22.36
CA LEU A 212 -8.54 8.08 22.93
C LEU A 212 -8.86 6.75 22.22
N SER A 213 -8.13 6.38 21.17
CA SER A 213 -8.37 5.13 20.46
C SER A 213 -8.08 3.93 21.35
N ILE A 214 -8.86 2.87 21.19
CA ILE A 214 -8.59 1.59 21.83
C ILE A 214 -7.32 1.00 21.20
N SER A 215 -6.32 0.74 22.05
CA SER A 215 -5.08 0.10 21.64
C SER A 215 -5.27 -1.42 21.50
N THR A 216 -4.81 -1.99 20.40
CA THR A 216 -4.87 -3.42 20.11
C THR A 216 -3.62 -3.89 19.38
N GLN A 217 -3.26 -5.15 19.57
CA GLN A 217 -2.22 -5.79 18.76
C GLN A 217 -2.87 -6.48 17.57
N ARG A 218 -2.49 -6.08 16.36
CA ARG A 218 -2.97 -6.70 15.14
C ARG A 218 -2.43 -8.13 14.96
N PRO A 219 -3.19 -9.03 14.31
CA PRO A 219 -2.70 -10.35 13.97
C PRO A 219 -1.61 -10.25 12.89
N LEU A 220 -0.41 -10.72 13.24
CA LEU A 220 0.74 -10.83 12.34
C LEU A 220 0.83 -12.25 11.75
N PRO A 221 1.48 -12.43 10.60
CA PRO A 221 1.62 -13.76 10.00
C PRO A 221 2.49 -14.65 10.88
N THR A 222 1.94 -15.78 11.30
CA THR A 222 2.68 -16.82 12.04
C THR A 222 3.27 -17.87 11.10
N LYS A 223 2.78 -17.96 9.86
CA LYS A 223 3.27 -18.83 8.78
C LYS A 223 2.93 -18.23 7.43
N THR A 224 3.47 -18.80 6.36
CA THR A 224 3.09 -18.43 4.98
C THR A 224 1.66 -18.84 4.67
N ASP A 225 1.01 -18.02 3.85
CA ASP A 225 -0.39 -18.19 3.45
C ASP A 225 -0.50 -17.98 1.94
N ASP A 226 -1.06 -18.96 1.23
CA ASP A 226 -1.17 -18.96 -0.25
C ASP A 226 -2.37 -18.14 -0.77
N VAL A 227 -3.20 -17.60 0.12
CA VAL A 227 -4.32 -16.70 -0.19
C VAL A 227 -3.87 -15.26 -0.04
N THR A 228 -3.16 -14.93 1.03
CA THR A 228 -2.72 -13.55 1.31
C THR A 228 -1.30 -13.26 0.85
N HIS A 229 -0.42 -14.26 0.73
CA HIS A 229 0.97 -14.08 0.27
C HIS A 229 1.77 -13.07 1.11
N GLU A 230 1.51 -13.04 2.41
CA GLU A 230 2.18 -12.12 3.34
C GLU A 230 3.65 -12.50 3.55
N LYS A 231 4.51 -11.48 3.55
CA LYS A 231 5.93 -11.54 3.93
C LYS A 231 6.27 -10.41 4.88
N ILE A 232 7.36 -10.55 5.63
CA ILE A 232 7.92 -9.51 6.49
C ILE A 232 9.16 -8.94 5.79
N HIS A 233 9.24 -7.62 5.69
CA HIS A 233 10.36 -6.97 5.04
C HIS A 233 11.67 -7.15 5.84
N PRO A 234 12.84 -7.40 5.21
CA PRO A 234 14.11 -7.56 5.92
C PRO A 234 14.49 -6.40 6.84
N SER A 235 14.06 -5.17 6.55
CA SER A 235 14.32 -4.01 7.42
C SER A 235 13.75 -4.18 8.84
N VAL A 236 12.72 -5.00 9.02
CA VAL A 236 12.13 -5.29 10.35
C VAL A 236 13.17 -5.92 11.28
N LEU A 237 14.11 -6.71 10.75
CA LEU A 237 15.15 -7.37 11.53
C LEU A 237 16.20 -6.40 12.09
N HIS A 238 16.22 -5.14 11.63
CA HIS A 238 17.12 -4.10 12.12
C HIS A 238 16.58 -3.37 13.36
N GLN A 239 15.33 -3.64 13.74
CA GLN A 239 14.75 -3.06 14.94
C GLN A 239 15.42 -3.63 16.19
N LYS A 240 15.68 -2.75 17.15
CA LYS A 240 16.29 -3.13 18.43
C LYS A 240 15.40 -4.10 19.22
N GLU A 241 14.09 -3.91 19.13
CA GLU A 241 13.09 -4.68 19.85
C GLU A 241 11.99 -5.12 18.88
N LEU A 242 11.73 -6.43 18.85
CA LEU A 242 10.61 -7.04 18.15
C LEU A 242 9.62 -7.60 19.17
N TYR A 243 8.36 -7.70 18.79
CA TYR A 243 7.38 -8.43 19.60
C TYR A 243 7.90 -9.86 19.83
N PRO A 244 7.96 -10.36 21.07
CA PRO A 244 8.53 -11.68 21.35
C PRO A 244 7.88 -12.82 20.56
N ALA A 245 6.55 -12.75 20.37
CA ALA A 245 5.81 -13.69 19.54
C ALA A 245 6.27 -13.65 18.08
N LEU A 246 6.34 -12.46 17.47
CA LEU A 246 6.83 -12.30 16.10
C LEU A 246 8.27 -12.79 15.93
N ALA A 247 9.15 -12.49 16.89
CA ALA A 247 10.52 -12.97 16.86
C ALA A 247 10.59 -14.50 16.93
N GLN A 248 9.67 -15.15 17.65
CA GLN A 248 9.54 -16.61 17.67
C GLN A 248 9.00 -17.13 16.34
N ASP A 249 7.94 -16.54 15.79
CA ASP A 249 7.37 -16.94 14.50
C ASP A 249 8.40 -16.85 13.37
N ILE A 250 9.22 -15.78 13.33
CA ILE A 250 10.31 -15.63 12.35
C ILE A 250 11.38 -16.73 12.52
N ARG A 251 11.71 -17.11 13.77
CA ARG A 251 12.68 -18.20 14.02
C ARG A 251 12.15 -19.55 13.55
N ASP A 252 10.89 -19.83 13.83
CA ASP A 252 10.25 -21.10 13.48
C ASP A 252 9.90 -21.17 11.98
N HIS A 253 9.68 -20.01 11.36
CA HIS A 253 9.27 -19.88 9.97
C HIS A 253 10.09 -18.79 9.24
N PRO A 254 11.40 -19.01 8.98
CA PRO A 254 12.27 -18.02 8.35
C PRO A 254 11.82 -17.61 6.94
N GLN A 255 11.03 -18.44 6.26
CA GLN A 255 10.40 -18.13 4.98
C GLN A 255 9.38 -16.99 5.05
N LEU A 256 8.97 -16.54 6.24
CA LEU A 256 8.18 -15.33 6.43
C LEU A 256 8.94 -14.08 5.98
N ILE A 257 10.28 -14.07 6.08
CA ILE A 257 11.10 -12.95 5.66
C ILE A 257 11.17 -12.91 4.13
N GLY A 258 10.87 -11.74 3.55
CA GLY A 258 11.01 -11.49 2.12
C GLY A 258 12.46 -11.33 1.69
N THR A 259 12.70 -11.22 0.39
CA THR A 259 14.02 -10.91 -0.17
C THR A 259 14.04 -9.47 -0.69
N LEU A 260 15.13 -8.76 -0.48
CA LEU A 260 15.32 -7.44 -1.09
C LEU A 260 15.46 -7.59 -2.61
N LEU A 261 14.78 -6.71 -3.35
CA LEU A 261 14.99 -6.52 -4.77
C LEU A 261 16.23 -5.67 -5.03
N PRO A 262 16.83 -5.70 -6.23
CA PRO A 262 18.07 -4.98 -6.54
C PRO A 262 18.03 -3.47 -6.22
N LEU A 263 16.87 -2.82 -6.42
CA LEU A 263 16.70 -1.41 -6.06
C LEU A 263 16.78 -1.20 -4.54
N GLU A 264 16.16 -2.09 -3.77
CA GLU A 264 16.14 -2.02 -2.30
C GLU A 264 17.53 -2.28 -1.73
N GLU A 265 18.26 -3.26 -2.28
CA GLU A 265 19.66 -3.53 -1.93
C GLU A 265 20.55 -2.31 -2.18
N GLU A 266 20.35 -1.62 -3.32
CA GLU A 266 21.13 -0.44 -3.67
C GLU A 266 20.82 0.74 -2.73
N VAL A 267 19.54 0.96 -2.40
CA VAL A 267 19.14 1.98 -1.43
C VAL A 267 19.68 1.67 -0.03
N MET A 268 19.57 0.41 0.43
CA MET A 268 20.12 -0.03 1.71
C MET A 268 21.63 0.22 1.78
N LYS A 269 22.37 -0.17 0.72
CA LYS A 269 23.83 -0.02 0.66
C LYS A 269 24.30 1.43 0.68
N ASN A 270 23.53 2.32 0.07
CA ASN A 270 23.88 3.75 -0.05
C ASN A 270 23.01 4.64 0.84
N TRP A 271 22.39 4.08 1.88
CA TRP A 271 21.50 4.82 2.77
C TRP A 271 22.21 6.06 3.32
N PRO A 272 21.75 7.30 3.00
CA PRO A 272 22.53 8.52 3.21
C PRO A 272 22.48 9.04 4.66
N TYR A 273 22.53 8.15 5.65
CA TYR A 273 22.50 8.50 7.06
C TYR A 273 23.80 9.14 7.53
N ASN A 274 23.70 10.32 8.13
CA ASN A 274 24.80 11.01 8.78
C ASN A 274 24.48 11.25 10.27
N PRO A 275 25.18 10.58 11.21
CA PRO A 275 24.87 10.68 12.64
C PRO A 275 25.04 12.09 13.21
N THR A 276 25.95 12.90 12.65
CA THR A 276 26.19 14.27 13.13
C THR A 276 25.05 15.21 12.75
N VAL A 277 24.50 15.06 11.55
CA VAL A 277 23.36 15.88 11.07
C VAL A 277 22.08 15.47 11.79
N ALA A 278 21.81 14.17 11.86
CA ALA A 278 20.61 13.64 12.53
C ALA A 278 20.54 14.03 14.02
N ALA A 279 21.68 14.01 14.73
CA ALA A 279 21.73 14.42 16.13
C ALA A 279 21.45 15.92 16.36
N ALA A 280 21.69 16.77 15.37
CA ALA A 280 21.37 18.20 15.45
C ALA A 280 19.86 18.44 15.25
N GLU A 281 19.23 17.71 14.33
CA GLU A 281 17.80 17.81 14.03
C GLU A 281 16.93 17.27 15.17
N LEU A 282 17.35 16.15 15.79
CA LEU A 282 16.64 15.56 16.93
C LEU A 282 16.65 16.45 18.19
N LYS A 283 17.55 17.42 18.30
CA LYS A 283 17.62 18.34 19.44
C LYS A 283 16.63 19.50 19.36
N GLY A 284 16.01 19.73 18.20
CA GLY A 284 15.14 20.88 17.97
C GLY A 284 13.64 20.62 18.02
N GLU A 285 13.18 19.36 18.00
CA GLU A 285 11.79 19.07 17.57
C GLU A 285 11.11 17.89 18.30
N HIS A 286 9.78 17.94 18.36
CA HIS A 286 8.97 16.87 18.95
C HIS A 286 8.74 15.74 17.93
N PRO A 287 9.08 14.48 18.26
CA PRO A 287 9.21 13.38 17.30
C PRO A 287 7.93 12.98 16.57
N ASP A 288 6.75 13.19 17.17
CA ASP A 288 5.46 12.61 16.72
C ASP A 288 4.48 13.63 16.11
N THR A 289 4.97 14.79 15.67
CA THR A 289 4.08 15.78 15.04
C THR A 289 3.75 15.38 13.61
N ALA A 290 2.46 15.16 13.32
CA ALA A 290 1.96 15.13 11.95
C ALA A 290 2.19 16.52 11.32
N PRO A 291 2.80 16.62 10.13
CA PRO A 291 3.09 17.89 9.51
C PRO A 291 1.79 18.56 9.04
N GLY A 292 1.75 19.89 9.16
CA GLY A 292 0.91 20.72 8.31
C GLY A 292 1.35 20.64 6.84
N PRO A 293 0.67 21.31 5.90
CA PRO A 293 1.01 21.23 4.49
C PRO A 293 2.49 21.59 4.26
N HIS A 294 3.28 20.63 3.77
CA HIS A 294 4.70 20.81 3.51
C HIS A 294 4.89 21.77 2.31
N PRO A 295 5.70 22.83 2.44
CA PRO A 295 6.24 23.50 1.28
C PRO A 295 7.20 22.54 0.55
N LEU A 296 7.15 22.55 -0.78
CA LEU A 296 8.10 21.84 -1.65
C LEU A 296 9.53 22.23 -1.21
N HIS A 297 10.30 21.27 -0.70
CA HIS A 297 11.70 21.50 -0.33
C HIS A 297 12.53 21.78 -1.58
N GLU A 298 13.37 22.81 -1.53
CA GLU A 298 14.42 23.02 -2.53
C GLU A 298 15.40 21.83 -2.49
N HIS A 299 15.62 21.24 -3.66
CA HIS A 299 16.46 20.05 -3.85
C HIS A 299 17.87 20.26 -3.29
N ARG A 300 18.19 19.58 -2.18
CA ARG A 300 19.60 19.35 -1.83
C ARG A 300 20.18 18.33 -2.80
N SER A 301 21.19 18.77 -3.55
CA SER A 301 21.95 17.93 -4.47
C SER A 301 22.52 16.71 -3.73
N LEU A 302 22.01 15.52 -4.05
CA LEU A 302 22.67 14.26 -3.67
C LEU A 302 24.12 14.24 -4.16
N SER A 303 25.02 13.66 -3.37
CA SER A 303 26.38 13.36 -3.82
C SER A 303 26.31 12.40 -5.03
N GLY A 304 27.18 12.60 -6.02
CA GLY A 304 27.14 11.89 -7.31
C GLY A 304 27.19 10.35 -7.27
N LYS A 305 27.39 9.74 -6.09
CA LYS A 305 27.40 8.28 -5.90
C LYS A 305 26.00 7.65 -6.03
N LEU A 306 24.95 8.25 -5.46
CA LEU A 306 23.58 7.71 -5.58
C LEU A 306 23.08 7.75 -7.03
N ALA A 307 23.30 8.88 -7.72
CA ALA A 307 22.87 9.04 -9.11
C ALA A 307 23.51 8.03 -10.07
N HIS A 308 24.79 7.70 -9.87
CA HIS A 308 25.50 6.70 -10.66
C HIS A 308 25.04 5.27 -10.35
N SER A 309 24.69 4.98 -9.09
CA SER A 309 24.13 3.68 -8.67
C SER A 309 22.73 3.41 -9.22
N PHE A 310 21.83 4.40 -9.20
CA PHE A 310 20.49 4.24 -9.75
C PHE A 310 20.51 4.03 -11.28
N ALA A 311 21.47 4.61 -11.99
CA ALA A 311 21.70 4.34 -13.41
C ALA A 311 22.16 2.89 -13.68
N LYS A 312 22.88 2.27 -12.73
CA LYS A 312 23.35 0.89 -12.84
C LYS A 312 22.25 -0.12 -12.51
N ALA A 313 21.39 0.18 -11.52
CA ALA A 313 20.22 -0.64 -11.18
C ALA A 313 19.19 -0.66 -12.32
N THR A 314 18.93 0.49 -12.96
CA THR A 314 18.05 0.57 -14.15
C THR A 314 18.59 -0.23 -15.33
N SER A 315 19.90 -0.18 -15.59
CA SER A 315 20.53 -1.00 -16.63
C SER A 315 20.42 -2.51 -16.37
N SER A 316 20.55 -2.95 -15.11
CA SER A 316 20.38 -4.36 -14.71
C SER A 316 18.94 -4.85 -14.87
N VAL A 317 17.95 -4.02 -14.48
CA VAL A 317 16.53 -4.34 -14.63
C VAL A 317 16.13 -4.40 -16.11
N LEU A 318 16.60 -3.46 -16.94
CA LEU A 318 16.33 -3.45 -18.38
C LEU A 318 17.01 -4.60 -19.13
N HIS A 319 18.24 -4.98 -18.76
CA HIS A 319 18.95 -6.09 -19.40
C HIS A 319 18.33 -7.47 -19.09
N LYS A 320 17.66 -7.63 -17.94
CA LYS A 320 16.98 -8.88 -17.59
C LYS A 320 15.69 -9.10 -18.41
N VAL A 321 15.04 -8.02 -18.84
CA VAL A 321 13.86 -8.07 -19.73
C VAL A 321 14.25 -8.38 -21.18
N ALA A 322 15.42 -7.92 -21.63
CA ALA A 322 15.90 -8.19 -23.00
C ALA A 322 16.50 -9.60 -23.20
N GLY A 323 16.71 -10.37 -22.12
CA GLY A 323 17.41 -11.66 -22.15
C GLY A 323 16.52 -12.90 -22.25
N ASP A 324 15.20 -12.77 -22.07
CA ASP A 324 14.27 -13.92 -21.98
C ASP A 324 13.50 -14.23 -23.28
N ASP A 325 13.64 -13.39 -24.31
CA ASP A 325 13.00 -13.56 -25.63
C ASP A 325 13.84 -14.36 -26.64
N GLY A 326 14.85 -15.11 -26.19
CA GLY A 326 15.83 -15.70 -27.10
C GLY A 326 16.42 -17.03 -26.65
N LYS A 327 15.61 -18.09 -26.60
CA LYS A 327 15.98 -19.47 -26.97
C LYS A 327 14.79 -20.43 -26.86
N SER A 328 14.01 -20.50 -27.93
CA SER A 328 13.31 -21.71 -28.33
C SER A 328 13.83 -22.13 -29.69
N THR A 329 14.66 -23.17 -29.70
CA THR A 329 14.93 -24.07 -30.83
C THR A 329 14.98 -25.47 -30.26
#